data_AF-A0A7Z3DWV8-F1
#
_entry.id   AF-A0A7Z3DWV8-F1
#
_cell.length_a   1.000
_cell.length_b   1.000
_cell.length_c   1.000
_cell.angle_alpha   90.00
_cell.angle_beta   90.00
_cell.angle_gamma   90.00
#
_symmetry.space_group_name_H-M   'P 1'
#
loop_
_entity.id
_entity.type
_entity.pdbx_description
1 polymer ?
#
loop_
_entity_poly.entity_id
_entity_poly.type
_entity_poly.pdbx_seq_one_letter_code
_entity_poly.pdbx_strand_id
1 'polypeptide(L)'
;MSGDLWGFFMDVPTEGYLIESSYCAGGECSYYTGNIDPNNIWELNLASLDGKIVKRIGVDVINFSEPRVRFSMDENGEKVNLDISPENCAVTEDGFLCINKDKQNYRLKFLIKKM
;
A
#
# COMPACT_ATOMS: atom_id res chain seq x y z
N MET A 1 5.30 -21.21 4.23
CA MET A 1 4.61 -20.30 5.16
C MET A 1 3.80 -19.34 4.31
N SER A 2 2.49 -19.24 4.54
CA SER A 2 1.64 -18.28 3.82
C SER A 2 2.15 -16.87 4.14
N GLY A 3 2.75 -16.20 3.15
CA GLY A 3 3.10 -14.79 3.27
C GLY A 3 1.82 -13.99 3.35
N ASP A 4 1.33 -13.79 4.56
CA ASP A 4 0.22 -12.91 4.82
C ASP A 4 0.73 -11.50 5.12
N LEU A 5 -0.19 -10.54 5.03
CA LEU A 5 0.04 -9.14 5.34
C LEU A 5 0.69 -8.96 6.74
N TRP A 6 0.40 -9.86 7.69
CA TRP A 6 1.01 -9.88 9.02
C TRP A 6 2.49 -10.22 9.00
N GLY A 7 2.88 -11.30 8.32
CA GLY A 7 4.28 -11.68 8.17
C GLY A 7 5.09 -10.57 7.51
N PHE A 8 4.48 -9.80 6.61
CA PHE A 8 5.12 -8.63 6.03
C PHE A 8 5.34 -7.52 7.07
N PHE A 9 4.33 -7.14 7.85
CA PHE A 9 4.47 -6.08 8.88
C PHE A 9 5.31 -6.49 10.10
N MET A 10 5.47 -7.78 10.36
CA MET A 10 6.25 -8.28 11.50
C MET A 10 7.75 -8.39 11.19
N ASP A 11 8.12 -8.40 9.91
CA ASP A 11 9.50 -8.53 9.44
C ASP A 11 9.94 -7.26 8.68
N VAL A 12 9.98 -6.15 9.45
CA VAL A 12 10.39 -4.83 8.96
C VAL A 12 11.92 -4.78 8.84
N PRO A 13 12.47 -4.67 7.61
CA PRO A 13 13.91 -4.52 7.42
C PRO A 13 14.37 -3.19 8.00
N THR A 14 15.61 -3.16 8.48
CA THR A 14 16.19 -1.98 9.15
C THR A 14 16.30 -0.78 8.22
N GLU A 15 16.42 -1.02 6.92
CA GLU A 15 16.49 0.00 5.87
C GLU A 15 15.09 0.48 5.43
N GLY A 16 14.02 -0.18 5.88
CA GLY A 16 12.65 0.11 5.50
C GLY A 16 12.25 -0.51 4.15
N TYR A 17 11.17 0.00 3.58
CA TYR A 17 10.64 -0.53 2.32
C TYR A 17 10.54 0.54 1.25
N LEU A 18 10.76 0.15 0.00
CA LEU A 18 10.39 0.94 -1.17
C LEU A 18 8.98 0.54 -1.63
N ILE A 19 8.11 1.52 -1.84
CA ILE A 19 6.79 1.35 -2.40
C ILE A 19 6.77 1.88 -3.83
N GLU A 20 6.20 1.08 -4.72
CA GLU A 20 5.67 1.51 -6.01
C GLU A 20 4.15 1.37 -5.98
N SER A 21 3.44 2.42 -6.37
CA SER A 21 1.98 2.45 -6.36
C SER A 21 1.42 2.94 -7.69
N SER A 22 0.27 2.39 -8.06
CA SER A 22 -0.56 2.97 -9.10
C SER A 22 -2.01 3.03 -8.66
N TYR A 23 -2.65 4.15 -8.93
CA TYR A 23 -4.09 4.35 -8.76
C TYR A 23 -4.70 4.73 -10.10
N CYS A 24 -5.60 3.90 -10.60
CA CYS A 24 -6.31 4.12 -11.84
C CYS A 24 -7.79 4.36 -11.58
N ALA A 25 -8.34 5.47 -12.05
CA ALA A 25 -9.76 5.81 -11.96
C ALA A 25 -10.19 6.58 -13.21
N GLY A 26 -11.41 6.35 -13.70
CA GLY A 26 -11.93 7.09 -14.86
C GLY A 26 -11.14 6.93 -16.17
N GLY A 27 -10.34 5.87 -16.30
CA GLY A 27 -9.48 5.62 -17.46
C GLY A 27 -8.07 6.23 -17.37
N GLU A 28 -7.79 7.03 -16.34
CA GLU A 28 -6.48 7.60 -16.08
C GLU A 28 -5.76 6.85 -14.95
N CYS A 29 -4.45 6.68 -15.08
CA CYS A 29 -3.61 6.05 -14.06
C CYS A 29 -2.56 7.04 -13.56
N SER A 30 -2.52 7.22 -12.25
CA SER A 30 -1.46 7.94 -11.56
C SER A 30 -0.48 6.96 -10.95
N TYR A 31 0.82 7.27 -11.02
CA TYR A 31 1.89 6.44 -10.49
C TYR A 31 2.65 7.20 -9.42
N TYR A 32 2.94 6.51 -8.32
CA TYR A 32 3.63 7.08 -7.18
C TYR A 32 4.72 6.14 -6.70
N THR A 33 5.75 6.70 -6.07
CA THR A 33 6.79 5.96 -5.37
C THR A 33 7.05 6.61 -4.02
N GLY A 34 7.46 5.83 -3.04
CA GLY A 34 7.81 6.36 -1.73
C GLY A 34 8.47 5.31 -0.88
N ASN A 35 8.82 5.70 0.33
CA ASN A 35 9.45 4.80 1.29
C ASN A 35 8.57 4.63 2.52
N ILE A 36 8.62 3.44 3.11
CA ILE A 36 8.06 3.18 4.44
C ILE A 36 9.19 3.37 5.44
N ASP A 37 9.04 4.33 6.34
CA ASP A 37 9.93 4.46 7.48
C ASP A 37 9.72 3.27 8.41
N PRO A 38 10.75 2.48 8.73
CA PRO A 38 10.61 1.35 9.65
C PRO A 38 10.13 1.78 11.05
N ASN A 39 10.34 3.04 11.44
CA ASN A 39 9.83 3.60 12.70
C ASN A 39 8.36 4.04 12.62
N ASN A 40 7.79 4.15 11.42
CA ASN A 40 6.40 4.56 11.21
C ASN A 40 5.77 3.84 10.01
N ILE A 41 5.59 2.53 10.14
CA ILE A 41 4.96 1.69 9.11
C ILE A 41 3.47 1.98 8.88
N TRP A 42 2.86 2.82 9.71
CA TRP A 42 1.44 3.18 9.67
C TRP A 42 1.16 4.39 8.78
N GLU A 43 2.19 5.08 8.30
CA GLU A 43 2.06 6.23 7.42
C GLU A 43 2.97 6.10 6.21
N LEU A 44 2.39 6.19 5.02
CA LEU A 44 3.08 6.08 3.75
C LEU A 44 3.07 7.43 3.06
N ASN A 45 4.25 7.94 2.71
CA ASN A 45 4.40 9.16 1.93
C ASN A 45 4.80 8.77 0.50
N LEU A 46 3.91 8.97 -0.46
CA LEU A 46 4.11 8.60 -1.85
C LEU A 46 4.18 9.86 -2.73
N ALA A 47 5.26 10.02 -3.46
CA ALA A 47 5.45 11.10 -4.41
C ALA A 47 5.12 10.63 -5.83
N SER A 48 4.56 11.52 -6.66
CA SER A 48 4.48 11.30 -8.10
C SER A 48 5.88 11.12 -8.71
N LEU A 49 5.97 10.53 -9.90
CA LEU A 49 7.27 10.32 -10.58
C LEU A 49 8.06 11.62 -10.81
N ASP A 50 7.38 12.77 -10.93
CA ASP A 50 8.01 14.08 -11.05
C ASP A 50 8.25 14.78 -9.70
N GLY A 51 7.92 14.12 -8.59
CA GLY A 51 8.14 14.58 -7.22
C GLY A 51 7.19 15.69 -6.75
N LYS A 52 6.26 16.16 -7.59
CA LYS A 52 5.45 17.36 -7.28
C LYS A 52 4.22 17.09 -6.43
N ILE A 53 3.63 15.89 -6.55
CA ILE A 53 2.44 15.50 -5.81
C ILE A 53 2.85 14.54 -4.73
N VAL A 54 2.60 14.87 -3.47
CA VAL A 54 2.82 13.97 -2.34
C VAL A 54 1.45 13.53 -1.80
N LYS A 55 1.21 12.22 -1.82
CA LYS A 55 0.06 11.58 -1.19
C LYS A 55 0.48 10.97 0.14
N ARG A 56 -0.30 11.27 1.17
CA ARG A 56 -0.18 10.62 2.48
C ARG A 56 -1.23 9.54 2.59
N ILE A 57 -0.81 8.34 2.95
CA ILE A 57 -1.70 7.21 3.15
C ILE A 57 -1.50 6.69 4.58
N GLY A 58 -2.55 6.80 5.39
CA GLY A 58 -2.59 6.17 6.70
C GLY A 58 -2.99 4.70 6.59
N VAL A 59 -2.45 3.86 7.47
CA VAL A 59 -2.75 2.44 7.55
C VAL A 59 -3.26 2.12 8.95
N ASP A 60 -4.48 1.59 9.03
CA ASP A 60 -5.12 1.16 10.28
C ASP A 60 -5.40 -0.34 10.26
N VAL A 61 -5.11 -1.05 11.35
CA VAL A 61 -5.56 -2.45 11.49
C VAL A 61 -7.04 -2.46 11.88
N ILE A 62 -7.88 -3.08 11.05
CA ILE A 62 -9.34 -3.13 11.27
C ILE A 62 -9.82 -4.50 11.75
N ASN A 63 -9.02 -5.56 11.59
CA ASN A 63 -9.28 -6.88 12.17
C ASN A 63 -7.96 -7.59 12.46
N PHE A 64 -7.79 -8.06 13.70
CA PHE A 64 -6.61 -8.81 14.13
C PHE A 64 -6.77 -10.32 13.94
N SER A 65 -8.00 -10.84 14.05
CA SER A 65 -8.31 -12.26 13.89
C SER A 65 -8.23 -12.72 12.43
N GLU A 66 -8.40 -11.78 11.49
CA GLU A 66 -8.17 -11.97 10.06
C GLU A 66 -7.40 -10.74 9.57
N PRO A 67 -6.15 -10.86 9.07
CA PRO A 67 -5.27 -9.73 8.74
C PRO A 67 -5.92 -8.75 7.76
N ARG A 68 -6.64 -7.75 8.29
CA ARG A 68 -7.28 -6.72 7.49
C ARG A 68 -6.77 -5.38 7.94
N VAL A 69 -6.32 -4.60 6.96
CA VAL A 69 -5.93 -3.22 7.17
C VAL A 69 -6.76 -2.30 6.29
N ARG A 70 -6.90 -1.05 6.72
CA ARG A 70 -7.52 0.02 5.97
C ARG A 70 -6.44 1.01 5.57
N PHE A 71 -6.33 1.26 4.28
CA PHE A 71 -5.56 2.37 3.75
C PHE A 71 -6.50 3.56 3.62
N SER A 72 -6.13 4.69 4.20
CA SER A 72 -6.88 5.95 4.17
C SER A 72 -6.05 7.03 3.51
N MET A 73 -6.60 7.67 2.48
CA MET A 73 -5.96 8.80 1.79
C MET A 73 -6.98 9.89 1.46
N ASP A 74 -6.52 11.13 1.38
CA ASP A 74 -7.35 12.25 0.90
C ASP A 74 -7.14 12.43 -0.61
N GLU A 75 -8.23 12.33 -1.37
CA GLU A 75 -8.26 12.55 -2.82
C GLU A 75 -9.21 13.71 -3.13
N ASN A 76 -8.69 14.82 -3.64
CA ASN A 76 -9.49 16.00 -4.02
C ASN A 76 -10.43 16.51 -2.90
N GLY A 77 -10.02 16.38 -1.64
CA GLY A 77 -10.82 16.78 -0.47
C GLY A 77 -11.82 15.72 0.03
N GLU A 78 -11.86 14.54 -0.60
CA GLU A 78 -12.63 13.39 -0.14
C GLU A 78 -11.73 12.33 0.48
N LYS A 79 -12.11 11.82 1.66
CA LYS A 79 -11.40 10.73 2.31
C LYS A 79 -11.76 9.39 1.65
N VAL A 80 -10.80 8.78 0.98
CA VAL A 80 -10.92 7.44 0.38
C VAL A 80 -10.41 6.40 1.38
N ASN A 81 -11.24 5.40 1.67
CA ASN A 81 -10.88 4.27 2.53
C ASN A 81 -10.89 2.97 1.75
N LEU A 82 -9.80 2.21 1.85
CA LEU A 82 -9.57 0.98 1.11
C LEU A 82 -9.26 -0.14 2.08
N ASP A 83 -10.22 -1.02 2.27
CA ASP A 83 -10.07 -2.21 3.12
C ASP A 83 -9.37 -3.30 2.31
N ILE A 84 -8.19 -3.69 2.80
CA ILE A 84 -7.31 -4.70 2.23
C ILE A 84 -7.43 -5.97 3.08
N SER A 85 -7.95 -7.02 2.46
CA SER A 85 -7.99 -8.37 3.01
C SER A 85 -6.80 -9.20 2.52
N PRO A 86 -6.49 -10.35 3.15
CA PRO A 86 -5.39 -11.20 2.73
C PRO A 86 -5.49 -11.66 1.27
N GLU A 87 -6.71 -11.84 0.76
CA GLU A 87 -6.97 -12.19 -0.65
C GLU A 87 -6.55 -11.11 -1.66
N ASN A 88 -6.38 -9.86 -1.20
CA ASN A 88 -5.87 -8.77 -2.04
C ASN A 88 -4.35 -8.76 -2.10
N CYS A 89 -3.68 -9.64 -1.35
CA CYS A 89 -2.25 -9.66 -1.15
C CYS A 89 -1.64 -10.91 -1.79
N ALA A 90 -0.50 -10.73 -2.43
CA ALA A 90 0.31 -11.83 -2.95
C ALA A 90 1.79 -11.51 -2.73
N VAL A 91 2.56 -12.50 -2.31
CA VAL A 91 4.02 -12.39 -2.26
C VAL A 91 4.58 -12.84 -3.61
N THR A 92 5.42 -12.01 -4.22
CA THR A 92 6.10 -12.34 -5.48
C THR A 92 7.20 -13.38 -5.27
N GLU A 93 7.71 -13.98 -6.34
CA GLU A 93 8.85 -14.91 -6.26
C GLU A 93 10.09 -14.27 -5.61
N ASP A 94 10.30 -12.97 -5.85
CA ASP A 94 11.36 -12.16 -5.25
C ASP A 94 11.08 -11.74 -3.79
N GLY A 95 9.97 -12.18 -3.20
CA GLY A 95 9.63 -11.88 -1.80
C GLY A 95 8.99 -10.50 -1.55
N PHE A 96 8.54 -9.82 -2.60
CA PHE A 96 7.86 -8.52 -2.48
C PHE A 96 6.38 -8.69 -2.19
N LEU A 97 5.80 -7.78 -1.40
CA LEU A 97 4.36 -7.77 -1.17
C LEU A 97 3.65 -6.98 -2.27
N CYS A 98 2.82 -7.67 -3.04
CA CYS A 98 1.93 -7.05 -4.00
C CYS A 98 0.52 -6.97 -3.40
N ILE A 99 -0.06 -5.77 -3.37
CA ILE A 99 -1.46 -5.55 -2.99
C ILE A 99 -2.20 -5.11 -4.25
N ASN A 100 -3.24 -5.83 -4.65
CA ASN A 100 -4.11 -5.47 -5.76
C ASN A 100 -5.56 -5.38 -5.28
N LYS A 101 -6.18 -4.21 -5.49
CA LYS A 101 -7.59 -3.99 -5.19
C LYS A 101 -8.29 -3.40 -6.41
N ASP A 102 -9.16 -4.19 -7.00
CA ASP A 102 -9.99 -3.79 -8.13
C ASP A 102 -11.44 -3.58 -7.68
N LYS A 103 -12.02 -2.44 -8.03
CA LYS A 103 -13.46 -2.16 -7.98
C LYS A 103 -13.92 -1.64 -9.34
N GLN A 104 -15.23 -1.60 -9.57
CA GLN A 104 -15.82 -1.14 -10.84
C GLN A 104 -15.27 0.20 -11.33
N ASN A 105 -14.94 1.12 -10.43
CA ASN A 105 -14.59 2.50 -10.79
C ASN A 105 -13.11 2.84 -10.55
N TYR A 106 -12.36 1.98 -9.88
CA TYR A 106 -10.94 2.22 -9.62
C TYR A 106 -10.15 0.92 -9.42
N ARG A 107 -8.86 1.00 -9.73
CA ARG A 107 -7.87 -0.04 -9.50
C ARG A 107 -6.70 0.54 -8.73
N LEU A 108 -6.39 -0.06 -7.59
CA LEU A 108 -5.23 0.26 -6.77
C LEU A 108 -4.25 -0.90 -6.82
N LYS A 109 -2.98 -0.58 -7.01
CA LYS A 109 -1.87 -1.52 -6.88
C LYS A 109 -0.78 -0.92 -5.99
N PHE A 110 -0.27 -1.71 -5.06
CA PHE A 110 0.99 -1.47 -4.37
C PHE A 110 1.94 -2.64 -4.65
N LEU A 111 3.22 -2.32 -4.84
CA LEU A 111 4.32 -3.25 -4.78
C LEU A 111 5.30 -2.74 -3.74
N ILE A 112 5.46 -3.50 -2.66
CA ILE A 112 6.29 -3.12 -1.52
C ILE A 112 7.52 -4.04 -1.51
N LYS A 113 8.69 -3.43 -1.68
CA LYS A 113 10.00 -4.08 -1.81
C LYS A 113 10.78 -3.84 -0.52
N LYS A 114 11.37 -4.91 0.03
CA LYS A 114 12.34 -4.79 1.14
C LYS A 114 13.62 -4.16 0.60
N MET A 115 14.18 -3.19 1.33
CA MET A 115 15.52 -2.65 1.09
C MET A 115 16.55 -3.40 1.92
#